data_AF-A0A315ZRA3-F1
#
_entry.id   AF-A0A315ZRA3-F1
#
_cell.length_a   1.000
_cell.length_b   1.000
_cell.length_c   1.000
_cell.angle_alpha   90.00
_cell.angle_beta   90.00
_cell.angle_gamma   90.00
#
_symmetry.space_group_name_H-M   'P 1'
#
loop_
_entity.id
_entity.type
_entity.pdbx_description
1 polymer ?
#
loop_
_entity_poly.entity_id
_entity_poly.type
_entity_poly.pdbx_seq_one_letter_code
_entity_poly.pdbx_strand_id
1 'polypeptide(L)'
;MSELLGKATIDVNTYGKSTGHSGNYSTNYQISGRELLTPDEVRMLDNRYALLFIRGERPIMDEKFDILKHPNVVLTTDGKGVPYRHGEVTQAVANISLSDSLDGEVSQEPEDGKNYELLSDEELETIFSEEKSSPLEQTE
;
A
#
# COMPACT_ATOMS: atom_id res chain seq x y z
N MET A 1 21.00 5.37 -9.83
CA MET A 1 20.75 4.23 -8.91
C MET A 1 22.04 3.54 -8.50
N SER A 2 22.98 3.24 -9.41
CA SER A 2 24.26 2.61 -9.03
C SER A 2 25.03 3.38 -7.96
N GLU A 3 25.07 4.71 -8.07
CA GLU A 3 25.77 5.58 -7.13
C GLU A 3 25.21 5.51 -5.68
N LEU A 4 23.92 5.19 -5.51
CA LEU A 4 23.28 5.08 -4.20
C LEU A 4 23.65 3.79 -3.46
N LEU A 5 24.05 2.76 -4.19
CA LEU A 5 24.39 1.46 -3.59
C LEU A 5 25.77 1.48 -2.94
N GLY A 6 26.67 2.34 -3.41
CA GLY A 6 28.02 2.45 -2.91
C GLY A 6 28.98 1.46 -3.57
N LYS A 7 30.19 1.36 -3.00
CA LYS A 7 31.30 0.57 -3.56
C LYS A 7 31.81 -0.43 -2.55
N ALA A 8 32.11 -1.63 -3.01
CA ALA A 8 32.90 -2.62 -2.29
C ALA A 8 34.39 -2.48 -2.62
N THR A 9 35.21 -2.76 -1.62
CA THR A 9 36.65 -2.92 -1.79
C THR A 9 36.93 -4.38 -2.13
N ILE A 10 37.53 -4.62 -3.29
CA ILE A 10 37.97 -5.93 -3.74
C ILE A 10 39.49 -5.97 -3.66
N ASP A 11 40.01 -6.97 -2.95
CA ASP A 11 41.43 -7.29 -2.92
C ASP A 11 41.71 -8.39 -3.96
N VAL A 12 42.55 -8.08 -4.96
CA VAL A 12 42.89 -8.98 -6.06
C VAL A 12 44.33 -9.46 -5.89
N ASN A 13 44.48 -10.77 -5.70
CA ASN A 13 45.77 -11.43 -5.57
C ASN A 13 46.11 -12.16 -6.87
N THR A 14 47.06 -11.60 -7.63
CA THR A 14 47.55 -12.21 -8.87
C THR A 14 48.82 -13.01 -8.57
N TYR A 15 48.80 -14.30 -8.87
CA TYR A 15 49.93 -15.21 -8.71
C TYR A 15 50.57 -15.51 -10.06
N GLY A 16 51.80 -15.06 -10.25
CA GLY A 16 52.62 -15.41 -11.41
C GLY A 16 53.50 -16.61 -11.06
N LYS A 17 53.24 -17.77 -11.66
CA LYS A 17 54.10 -18.97 -11.51
C LYS A 17 54.75 -19.30 -12.84
N SER A 18 56.08 -19.37 -12.86
CA SER A 18 56.85 -19.90 -13.99
C SER A 18 57.46 -21.26 -13.61
N THR A 19 57.24 -22.27 -14.44
CA THR A 19 57.82 -23.61 -14.27
C THR A 19 58.89 -23.85 -15.34
N GLY A 20 60.15 -23.90 -14.92
CA GLY A 20 61.34 -24.11 -15.76
C GLY A 20 62.56 -24.49 -14.91
N HIS A 21 63.77 -24.46 -15.49
CA HIS A 21 65.02 -24.85 -14.79
C HIS A 21 65.32 -24.01 -13.54
N SER A 22 64.84 -22.75 -13.50
CA SER A 22 64.85 -21.85 -12.34
C SER A 22 63.48 -21.19 -12.15
N GLY A 23 62.50 -21.98 -11.70
CA GLY A 23 61.13 -21.50 -11.50
C GLY A 23 61.06 -20.28 -10.57
N ASN A 24 60.28 -19.27 -10.96
CA ASN A 24 60.04 -18.05 -10.19
C ASN A 24 58.55 -17.99 -9.80
N TYR A 25 58.28 -17.47 -8.60
CA TYR A 25 56.93 -17.24 -8.10
C TYR A 25 56.82 -15.79 -7.63
N SER A 26 55.91 -15.03 -8.22
CA SER A 26 55.64 -13.66 -7.83
C SER A 26 54.18 -13.51 -7.41
N THR A 27 53.96 -12.66 -6.42
CA THR A 27 52.64 -12.32 -5.90
C THR A 27 52.42 -10.82 -6.06
N ASN A 28 51.32 -10.43 -6.69
CA ASN A 28 50.91 -9.03 -6.82
C ASN A 28 49.57 -8.83 -6.11
N TYR A 29 49.52 -7.82 -5.23
CA TYR A 29 48.36 -7.43 -4.44
C TYR A 29 47.81 -6.11 -4.99
N GLN A 30 46.53 -6.09 -5.36
CA GLN A 30 45.87 -4.90 -5.91
C GLN A 30 44.52 -4.69 -5.24
N ILE A 31 44.35 -3.54 -4.59
CA ILE A 31 43.07 -3.13 -4.00
C ILE A 31 42.32 -2.27 -5.02
N SER A 32 41.11 -2.68 -5.39
CA SER A 32 40.25 -1.96 -6.33
C SER A 32 38.87 -1.70 -5.75
N GLY A 33 38.25 -0.56 -6.11
CA GLY A 33 36.89 -0.23 -5.73
C GLY A 33 35.92 -0.60 -6.84
N ARG A 34 35.02 -1.58 -6.60
CA ARG A 34 33.94 -1.95 -7.52
C ARG A 34 32.59 -1.51 -6.94
N GLU A 35 31.66 -1.11 -7.78
CA GLU A 35 30.27 -0.89 -7.37
C GLU A 35 29.66 -2.18 -6.81
N LEU A 36 28.84 -2.10 -5.75
CA LEU A 36 28.22 -3.29 -5.15
C LEU A 36 27.32 -4.03 -6.15
N LEU A 37 26.54 -3.29 -6.93
CA LEU A 37 25.75 -3.77 -8.05
C LEU A 37 25.83 -2.72 -9.16
N THR A 38 26.24 -3.15 -10.34
CA THR A 38 26.22 -2.30 -11.54
C THR A 38 24.77 -2.04 -11.97
N PRO A 39 24.50 -0.94 -12.68
CA PRO A 39 23.13 -0.62 -13.09
C PRO A 39 22.50 -1.69 -13.98
N ASP A 40 23.30 -2.47 -14.70
CA ASP A 40 22.81 -3.56 -15.54
C ASP A 40 22.48 -4.80 -14.70
N GLU A 41 23.27 -5.10 -13.66
CA GLU A 41 22.94 -6.15 -12.68
C GLU A 41 21.65 -5.81 -11.91
N VAL A 42 21.43 -4.54 -11.54
CA VAL A 42 20.18 -4.10 -10.90
C VAL A 42 18.96 -4.32 -11.81
N ARG A 43 19.11 -4.08 -13.12
CA ARG A 43 18.02 -4.26 -14.09
C ARG A 43 17.68 -5.72 -14.35
N MET A 44 18.65 -6.62 -14.20
CA MET A 44 18.47 -8.05 -14.36
C MET A 44 18.12 -8.77 -13.05
N LEU A 45 17.97 -8.03 -11.93
CA LEU A 45 17.59 -8.60 -10.66
C LEU A 45 16.22 -9.29 -10.76
N ASP A 46 16.09 -10.45 -10.13
CA ASP A 46 14.82 -11.17 -10.08
C ASP A 46 13.73 -10.31 -9.42
N ASN A 47 12.54 -10.31 -10.03
CA ASN A 47 11.38 -9.51 -9.61
C ASN A 47 10.93 -9.79 -8.17
N ARG A 48 11.35 -10.92 -7.58
CA ARG A 48 11.07 -11.25 -6.18
C ARG A 48 11.82 -10.36 -5.19
N TYR A 49 12.94 -9.76 -5.58
CA TYR A 49 13.74 -8.94 -4.68
C TYR A 49 13.52 -7.44 -4.90
N ALA A 50 13.76 -6.68 -3.85
CA ALA A 50 13.76 -5.23 -3.84
C ALA A 50 15.00 -4.71 -3.12
N LEU A 51 15.49 -3.55 -3.56
CA LEU A 51 16.56 -2.82 -2.89
C LEU A 51 15.92 -1.70 -2.06
N LEU A 52 16.13 -1.73 -0.75
CA LEU A 52 15.62 -0.74 0.20
C LEU A 52 16.72 0.26 0.55
N PHE A 53 16.35 1.54 0.49
CA PHE A 53 17.18 2.66 0.92
C PHE A 53 16.54 3.32 2.13
N ILE A 54 16.97 2.90 3.33
CA ILE A 54 16.52 3.48 4.59
C ILE A 54 17.58 4.47 5.06
N ARG A 55 17.15 5.65 5.53
CA ARG A 55 18.08 6.65 6.07
C ARG A 55 18.83 6.06 7.27
N GLY A 56 20.16 6.14 7.24
CA GLY A 56 21.04 5.69 8.33
C GLY A 56 21.48 4.23 8.20
N GLU A 57 20.86 3.46 7.31
CA GLU A 57 21.23 2.09 7.05
C GLU A 57 21.99 1.96 5.73
N ARG A 58 22.79 0.89 5.63
CA ARG A 58 23.34 0.48 4.34
C ARG A 58 22.20 -0.04 3.46
N PRO A 59 22.29 0.07 2.12
CA PRO A 59 21.30 -0.50 1.22
C PRO A 59 21.07 -1.98 1.53
N ILE A 60 19.81 -2.37 1.69
CA ILE A 60 19.40 -3.73 2.03
C ILE A 60 18.73 -4.36 0.80
N MET A 61 19.03 -5.63 0.54
CA MET A 61 18.30 -6.43 -0.42
C MET A 61 17.30 -7.30 0.35
N ASP A 62 16.01 -7.15 0.05
CA ASP A 62 14.92 -7.86 0.72
C ASP A 62 13.95 -8.47 -0.29
N GLU A 63 13.15 -9.44 0.13
CA GLU A 63 12.08 -10.00 -0.69
C GLU A 63 10.87 -9.06 -0.71
N LYS A 64 10.24 -8.93 -1.88
CA LYS A 64 8.97 -8.20 -1.99
C LYS A 64 7.90 -8.90 -1.16
N PHE A 65 7.07 -8.10 -0.51
CA PHE A 65 5.96 -8.62 0.28
C PHE A 65 4.98 -9.41 -0.60
N ASP A 66 4.65 -10.63 -0.17
CA ASP A 66 3.65 -11.46 -0.82
C ASP A 66 2.25 -10.91 -0.55
N ILE A 67 1.63 -10.33 -1.56
CA ILE A 67 0.32 -9.68 -1.46
C ILE A 67 -0.73 -10.60 -0.85
N LEU A 68 -0.65 -11.92 -1.08
CA LEU A 68 -1.63 -12.91 -0.60
C LEU A 68 -1.57 -13.15 0.91
N LYS A 69 -0.46 -12.76 1.56
CA LYS A 69 -0.30 -12.86 3.02
C LYS A 69 -0.79 -11.63 3.76
N HIS A 70 -1.19 -10.56 3.06
CA HIS A 70 -1.66 -9.36 3.74
C HIS A 70 -2.98 -9.65 4.50
N PRO A 71 -3.15 -9.20 5.75
CA PRO A 71 -4.34 -9.49 6.55
C PRO A 71 -5.66 -9.10 5.87
N ASN A 72 -5.63 -8.04 5.05
CA ASN A 72 -6.81 -7.53 4.34
C ASN A 72 -7.00 -8.12 2.93
N VAL A 73 -6.29 -9.21 2.56
CA VAL A 73 -6.48 -9.90 1.27
C VAL A 73 -7.91 -10.38 1.11
N VAL A 74 -8.55 -10.79 2.21
CA VAL A 74 -9.94 -11.27 2.23
C VAL A 74 -10.92 -10.26 1.63
N LEU A 75 -10.62 -8.96 1.72
CA LEU A 75 -11.47 -7.90 1.18
C LEU A 75 -11.24 -7.63 -0.32
N THR A 76 -10.19 -8.20 -0.89
CA THR A 76 -9.84 -8.05 -2.32
C THR A 76 -10.46 -9.21 -3.11
N THR A 77 -10.65 -9.02 -4.41
CA THR A 77 -11.15 -10.05 -5.34
C THR A 77 -10.41 -11.39 -5.22
N ASP A 78 -9.10 -11.37 -5.00
CA ASP A 78 -8.28 -12.59 -4.87
C ASP A 78 -8.54 -13.37 -3.57
N GLY A 79 -9.02 -12.70 -2.52
CA GLY A 79 -9.28 -13.28 -1.20
C GLY A 79 -10.75 -13.63 -0.92
N LYS A 80 -11.63 -13.61 -1.94
CA LYS A 80 -13.10 -13.80 -1.88
C LYS A 80 -13.92 -12.55 -1.56
N GLY A 81 -13.31 -11.36 -1.59
CA GLY A 81 -14.03 -10.10 -1.46
C GLY A 81 -14.96 -9.85 -2.65
N VAL A 82 -16.09 -9.18 -2.41
CA VAL A 82 -16.99 -8.77 -3.49
C VAL A 82 -16.27 -7.69 -4.31
N PRO A 83 -16.21 -7.79 -5.65
CA PRO A 83 -15.58 -6.77 -6.48
C PRO A 83 -16.23 -5.41 -6.24
N TYR A 84 -15.41 -4.37 -6.08
CA TYR A 84 -15.92 -3.01 -5.95
C TYR A 84 -16.63 -2.59 -7.25
N ARG A 85 -17.94 -2.35 -7.16
CA ARG A 85 -18.75 -1.86 -8.27
C ARG A 85 -19.01 -0.38 -8.10
N HIS A 86 -18.34 0.43 -8.91
CA HIS A 86 -18.59 1.85 -8.98
C HIS A 86 -19.91 2.10 -9.75
N GLY A 87 -20.78 2.97 -9.20
CA GLY A 87 -21.97 3.45 -9.92
C GLY A 87 -23.27 2.71 -9.65
N GLU A 88 -23.34 1.82 -8.65
CA GLU A 88 -24.62 1.29 -8.20
C GLU A 88 -25.41 2.40 -7.48
N VAL A 89 -26.60 2.73 -8.02
CA VAL A 89 -27.54 3.66 -7.38
C VAL A 89 -28.11 2.95 -6.15
N THR A 90 -27.48 3.18 -4.99
CA THR A 90 -27.81 2.50 -3.73
C THR A 90 -29.12 3.01 -3.12
N GLN A 91 -29.56 4.21 -3.52
CA GLN A 91 -30.85 4.79 -3.13
C GLN A 91 -31.44 5.52 -4.34
N ALA A 92 -32.38 4.87 -5.02
CA ALA A 92 -33.20 5.53 -6.04
C ALA A 92 -34.31 6.33 -5.35
N VAL A 93 -33.96 7.46 -4.74
CA VAL A 93 -34.95 8.39 -4.20
C VAL A 93 -35.60 9.12 -5.38
N ALA A 94 -36.79 8.68 -5.76
CA ALA A 94 -37.60 9.39 -6.73
C ALA A 94 -38.03 10.73 -6.11
N ASN A 95 -37.48 11.84 -6.61
CA ASN A 95 -37.86 13.16 -6.16
C ASN A 95 -39.15 13.58 -6.88
N ILE A 96 -40.27 13.59 -6.18
CA ILE A 96 -41.55 14.07 -6.71
C ILE A 96 -41.62 15.57 -6.41
N SER A 97 -41.31 16.42 -7.40
CA SER A 97 -41.52 17.87 -7.28
C SER A 97 -42.99 18.17 -7.59
N LEU A 98 -43.79 18.43 -6.55
CA LEU A 98 -45.17 18.84 -6.71
C LEU A 98 -45.23 20.36 -6.96
N SER A 99 -45.46 20.76 -8.21
CA SER A 99 -45.76 22.15 -8.56
C SER A 99 -47.25 22.41 -8.34
N ASP A 100 -47.52 23.14 -7.25
CA ASP A 100 -48.72 23.89 -6.86
C ASP A 100 -50.10 23.20 -7.00
N SER A 101 -50.74 23.04 -5.84
CA SER A 101 -52.17 22.85 -5.59
C SER A 101 -52.77 21.46 -5.77
N LEU A 102 -52.71 20.66 -4.70
CA LEU A 102 -53.66 19.57 -4.39
C LEU A 102 -53.80 19.45 -2.86
N ASP A 103 -54.60 20.35 -2.27
CA ASP A 103 -55.10 20.18 -0.91
C ASP A 103 -56.06 18.98 -0.88
N GLY A 104 -55.69 17.91 -0.18
CA GLY A 104 -56.67 16.93 0.32
C GLY A 104 -56.50 15.44 -0.02
N GLU A 105 -55.37 14.97 -0.55
CA GLU A 105 -55.09 13.53 -0.58
C GLU A 105 -53.76 13.19 0.10
N VAL A 106 -53.82 12.95 1.42
CA VAL A 106 -52.78 12.23 2.16
C VAL A 106 -53.40 10.95 2.69
N SER A 107 -53.13 9.85 2.01
CA SER A 107 -53.20 8.50 2.58
C SER A 107 -52.26 7.64 1.75
N GLN A 108 -50.98 7.63 2.13
CA GLN A 108 -50.03 6.62 1.69
C GLN A 108 -49.20 6.24 2.91
N GLU A 109 -49.58 5.14 3.55
CA GLU A 109 -48.68 4.45 4.47
C GLU A 109 -47.48 3.94 3.64
N PRO A 110 -46.23 4.23 4.03
CA PRO A 110 -45.07 3.62 3.39
C PRO A 110 -44.99 2.13 3.79
N GLU A 111 -44.80 1.25 2.79
CA GLU A 111 -44.72 -0.22 2.93
C GLU A 111 -43.64 -0.73 3.92
N ASP A 112 -42.71 0.13 4.36
CA ASP A 112 -41.60 -0.24 5.27
C ASP A 112 -41.84 0.08 6.76
N GLY A 113 -43.04 0.54 7.15
CA GLY A 113 -43.40 0.77 8.55
C GLY A 113 -42.57 1.84 9.28
N LYS A 114 -41.70 2.56 8.55
CA LYS A 114 -40.91 3.66 9.07
C LYS A 114 -41.70 4.94 8.90
N ASN A 115 -42.18 5.46 10.03
CA ASN A 115 -42.74 6.80 10.10
C ASN A 115 -41.58 7.80 10.06
N TYR A 116 -41.63 8.73 9.12
CA TYR A 116 -40.68 9.81 9.01
C TYR A 116 -41.25 11.04 9.71
N GLU A 117 -40.51 11.58 10.67
CA GLU A 117 -40.84 12.83 11.36
C GLU A 117 -39.91 13.94 10.86
N LEU A 118 -40.47 15.09 10.53
CA LEU A 118 -39.71 16.25 10.06
C LEU A 118 -39.18 17.00 11.27
N LEU A 119 -37.87 16.94 11.47
CA LEU A 119 -37.17 17.69 12.51
C LEU A 119 -36.71 19.05 11.95
N SER A 120 -36.70 20.05 12.81
CA SER A 120 -36.07 21.33 12.52
C SER A 120 -34.54 21.22 12.59
N ASP A 121 -33.84 22.15 11.95
CA ASP A 121 -32.37 22.19 11.96
C ASP A 121 -31.79 22.25 13.39
N GLU A 122 -32.49 22.92 14.31
CA GLU A 122 -32.11 23.01 15.73
C GLU A 122 -32.19 21.65 16.44
N GLU A 123 -33.25 20.86 16.18
CA GLU A 123 -33.42 19.53 16.77
C GLU A 123 -32.40 18.54 16.19
N LEU A 124 -32.07 18.64 14.90
CA LEU A 124 -31.03 17.82 14.27
C LEU A 124 -29.64 18.07 14.87
N GLU A 125 -29.30 19.33 15.16
CA GLU A 125 -28.01 19.68 15.77
C GLU A 125 -27.86 19.11 17.19
N THR A 126 -28.95 19.05 17.96
CA THR A 126 -28.93 18.46 19.31
C THR A 126 -28.66 16.95 19.27
N ILE A 127 -29.34 16.20 18.41
CA ILE A 127 -29.14 14.75 18.25
C ILE A 127 -27.72 14.45 17.78
N PHE A 128 -27.22 15.21 16.81
CA PHE A 128 -25.86 15.02 16.28
C PHE A 128 -24.78 15.32 17.33
N SER A 129 -25.05 16.26 18.23
CA SER A 129 -24.16 16.59 19.35
C SER A 129 -24.16 15.51 20.43
N GLU A 130 -25.31 14.88 20.70
CA GLU A 130 -25.43 13.76 21.63
C GLU A 130 -24.69 12.51 21.14
N GLU A 131 -24.81 12.14 19.86
CA GLU A 131 -24.07 11.01 19.28
C GLU A 131 -22.54 11.21 19.38
N LYS A 132 -22.06 12.45 19.19
CA LYS A 132 -20.62 12.75 19.24
C LYS A 132 -20.02 12.70 20.65
N SER A 133 -20.86 12.81 21.68
CA SER A 133 -20.46 12.73 23.08
C SER A 133 -20.32 11.29 23.61
N SER A 134 -20.82 10.29 22.85
CA SER A 134 -20.93 8.89 23.28
C SER A 134 -20.05 7.86 22.54
N PRO A 135 -18.84 8.23 22.05
CA PRO A 135 -17.84 7.18 21.89
C PRO A 135 -16.47 7.64 22.39
N LEU A 136 -16.26 7.70 23.71
CA LEU A 136 -14.91 7.72 24.33
C LEU A 136 -14.98 7.39 25.84
N GLU A 137 -15.68 6.33 26.25
CA GLU A 137 -15.42 5.74 27.57
C GLU A 137 -15.47 4.20 27.53
N GLN A 138 -14.31 3.61 27.88
CA GLN A 138 -14.10 2.30 28.50
C GLN A 138 -14.14 1.05 27.60
N THR A 139 -12.95 0.58 27.22
CA THR A 139 -12.45 -0.75 27.62
C THR A 139 -10.94 -0.67 27.88
N GLU A 140 -10.54 -1.01 29.10
CA GLU A 140 -9.19 -1.45 29.48
C GLU A 140 -8.73 -2.66 28.64
#